data_AF-A0A3N5Y308-F1
#
_entry.id   AF-A0A3N5Y308-F1
#
_cell.length_a   1.000
_cell.length_b   1.000
_cell.length_c   1.000
_cell.angle_alpha   90.00
_cell.angle_beta   90.00
_cell.angle_gamma   90.00
#
_symmetry.space_group_name_H-M   'P 1'
#
loop_
_entity.id
_entity.type
_entity.pdbx_description
1 polymer ?
#
loop_
_entity_poly.entity_id
_entity_poly.type
_entity_poly.pdbx_seq_one_letter_code
_entity_poly.pdbx_strand_id
1 'polypeptide(L)'
;MTKATMANKVETVVEEGKKNFWTDKVPCWEKSTCPDMIKGECPASKYQFLPCWEIEGTYCKLDDKGATGRDTSICETCQVYKKYGNGEPIKIKLFGHGIDTTLNELQKVAS
;
A
#
# COMPACT_ATOMS: atom_id res chain seq x y z
N MET A 1 41.83 8.56 -15.05
CA MET A 1 41.34 8.85 -13.68
C MET A 1 39.82 8.74 -13.71
N THR A 2 39.32 7.59 -13.30
CA THR A 2 37.93 7.16 -13.48
C THR A 2 37.06 7.82 -12.39
N LYS A 3 36.10 8.67 -12.78
CA LYS A 3 35.09 9.21 -11.86
C LYS A 3 34.08 8.11 -11.54
N ALA A 4 34.06 7.66 -10.29
CA ALA A 4 33.07 6.72 -9.79
C ALA A 4 31.70 7.41 -9.65
N THR A 5 30.71 6.76 -10.24
CA THR A 5 29.28 7.09 -10.16
C THR A 5 28.77 6.88 -8.73
N MET A 6 28.20 7.91 -8.12
CA MET A 6 27.45 7.81 -6.87
C MET A 6 26.08 7.19 -7.16
N ALA A 7 25.89 5.93 -6.80
CA ALA A 7 24.58 5.29 -6.79
C ALA A 7 23.82 5.77 -5.54
N ASN A 8 22.75 6.55 -5.73
CA ASN A 8 21.80 6.88 -4.68
C ASN A 8 21.09 5.60 -4.23
N LYS A 9 21.55 5.04 -3.11
CA LYS A 9 20.91 3.92 -2.44
C LYS A 9 19.65 4.45 -1.77
N VAL A 10 18.49 4.13 -2.34
CA VAL A 10 17.20 4.32 -1.66
C VAL A 10 17.21 3.41 -0.45
N GLU A 11 17.41 3.99 0.73
CA GLU A 11 17.32 3.28 2.00
C GLU A 11 15.84 2.99 2.27
N THR A 12 15.44 1.77 1.93
CA THR A 12 14.24 1.15 2.49
C THR A 12 14.45 1.04 4.01
N VAL A 13 13.84 1.95 4.75
CA VAL A 13 13.61 1.83 6.19
C VAL A 13 12.77 0.57 6.45
N VAL A 14 13.46 -0.56 6.63
CA VAL A 14 12.87 -1.77 7.18
C VAL A 14 12.90 -1.58 8.69
N GLU A 15 11.75 -1.23 9.27
CA GLU A 15 11.60 -1.16 10.72
C GLU A 15 11.86 -2.54 11.34
N GLU A 16 13.03 -2.69 11.94
CA GLU A 16 13.50 -3.92 12.57
C GLU A 16 12.57 -4.31 13.73
N GLY A 17 11.92 -5.49 13.61
CA GLY A 17 11.25 -6.16 14.73
C GLY A 17 9.74 -6.44 14.56
N LYS A 18 9.06 -5.90 13.54
CA LYS A 18 7.65 -6.21 13.31
C LYS A 18 7.49 -7.48 12.45
N LYS A 19 6.85 -8.52 13.00
CA LYS A 19 6.54 -9.77 12.29
C LYS A 19 5.66 -9.46 11.06
N ASN A 20 5.97 -10.08 9.92
CA ASN A 20 5.16 -9.98 8.71
C ASN A 20 3.77 -10.60 8.95
N PHE A 21 2.70 -9.83 8.72
CA PHE A 21 1.33 -10.30 8.87
C PHE A 21 1.01 -11.47 7.92
N TRP A 22 1.61 -11.43 6.73
CA TRP A 22 1.37 -12.36 5.63
C TRP A 22 2.18 -13.66 5.74
N THR A 23 2.96 -13.87 6.80
CA THR A 23 3.56 -15.18 7.05
C THR A 23 2.47 -16.26 7.05
N ASP A 24 2.70 -17.30 6.23
CA ASP A 24 1.79 -18.42 5.98
C ASP A 24 0.43 -18.05 5.34
N LYS A 25 0.34 -16.88 4.69
CA LYS A 25 -0.87 -16.40 4.01
C LYS A 25 -0.53 -15.92 2.61
N VAL A 26 -1.51 -15.97 1.72
CA VAL A 26 -1.40 -15.34 0.39
C VAL A 26 -1.72 -13.85 0.54
N PRO A 27 -0.79 -12.93 0.25
CA PRO A 27 -1.00 -11.49 0.38
C PRO A 27 -1.99 -10.93 -0.66
N CYS A 28 -2.51 -9.73 -0.38
CA CYS A 28 -3.58 -9.16 -1.19
C CYS A 28 -3.17 -8.92 -2.66
N TRP A 29 -1.91 -8.54 -2.91
CA TRP A 29 -1.40 -8.26 -4.25
C TRP A 29 -1.21 -9.52 -5.10
N GLU A 30 -0.92 -10.67 -4.48
CA GLU A 30 -0.89 -11.96 -5.17
C GLU A 30 -2.30 -12.48 -5.42
N LYS A 31 -3.17 -12.42 -4.40
CA LYS A 31 -4.55 -12.91 -4.51
C LYS A 31 -5.39 -12.12 -5.52
N SER A 32 -5.15 -10.80 -5.61
CA SER A 32 -5.88 -9.89 -6.51
C SER A 32 -5.13 -9.67 -7.83
N THR A 33 -4.04 -10.41 -8.06
CA THR A 33 -3.20 -10.33 -9.27
C THR A 33 -2.85 -8.88 -9.64
N CYS A 34 -2.41 -8.09 -8.66
CA CYS A 34 -2.03 -6.71 -8.88
C CYS A 34 -0.81 -6.64 -9.81
N PRO A 35 -0.83 -5.81 -10.88
CA PRO A 35 0.32 -5.61 -11.74
C PRO A 35 1.56 -5.15 -10.97
N ASP A 36 2.76 -5.48 -11.46
CA ASP A 36 4.02 -5.15 -10.77
C ASP A 36 4.18 -3.65 -10.50
N MET A 37 3.72 -2.79 -11.42
CA MET A 37 3.70 -1.34 -11.22
C MET A 37 2.88 -0.94 -9.99
N ILE A 38 1.69 -1.52 -9.81
CA ILE A 38 0.82 -1.26 -8.66
C ILE A 38 1.43 -1.85 -7.39
N LYS A 39 1.98 -3.06 -7.48
CA LYS A 39 2.64 -3.72 -6.36
C LYS A 39 3.86 -2.92 -5.88
N GLY A 40 4.62 -2.30 -6.78
CA GLY A 40 5.78 -1.47 -6.44
C GLY A 40 5.41 -0.23 -5.63
N GLU A 41 4.24 0.35 -5.89
CA GLU A 41 3.83 1.59 -5.22
C GLU A 41 2.90 1.41 -4.03
N CYS A 42 2.10 0.34 -4.02
CA CYS A 42 1.07 0.15 -3.01
C CYS A 42 1.65 -0.04 -1.60
N PRO A 43 1.18 0.71 -0.59
CA PRO A 43 1.71 0.58 0.76
C PRO A 43 1.47 -0.79 1.40
N ALA A 44 0.50 -1.57 0.92
CA ALA A 44 0.30 -2.94 1.40
C ALA A 44 1.52 -3.83 1.17
N SER A 45 2.22 -3.69 0.03
CA SER A 45 3.42 -4.48 -0.28
C SER A 45 4.67 -3.96 0.43
N LYS A 46 4.71 -2.65 0.73
CA LYS A 46 5.81 -1.98 1.45
C LYS A 46 5.74 -2.25 2.96
N TYR A 47 4.55 -2.22 3.56
CA TYR A 47 4.32 -2.32 5.01
C TYR A 47 3.64 -3.65 5.38
N GLN A 48 4.31 -4.77 5.09
CA GLN A 48 3.76 -6.12 5.22
C GLN A 48 3.51 -6.58 6.66
N PHE A 49 3.94 -5.82 7.67
CA PHE A 49 3.63 -6.10 9.07
C PHE A 49 2.17 -5.79 9.44
N LEU A 50 1.41 -5.14 8.54
CA LEU A 50 -0.03 -4.95 8.66
C LEU A 50 -0.75 -5.55 7.45
N PRO A 51 -2.01 -5.98 7.63
CA PRO A 51 -2.88 -6.27 6.50
C PRO A 51 -3.28 -4.99 5.76
N CYS A 52 -3.58 -5.12 4.46
CA CYS A 52 -3.90 -3.98 3.60
C CYS A 52 -5.10 -3.15 4.09
N TRP A 53 -6.10 -3.79 4.73
CA TRP A 53 -7.29 -3.08 5.21
C TRP A 53 -6.98 -2.13 6.37
N GLU A 54 -5.88 -2.31 7.10
CA GLU A 54 -5.46 -1.43 8.20
C GLU A 54 -4.48 -0.32 7.76
N ILE A 55 -4.15 -0.25 6.47
CA ILE A 55 -3.21 0.72 5.92
C ILE A 55 -3.98 1.77 5.10
N GLU A 56 -3.72 3.06 5.36
CA GLU A 56 -4.23 4.16 4.55
C GLU A 56 -3.64 4.13 3.13
N GLY A 57 -4.43 4.49 2.12
CA GLY A 57 -3.91 4.76 0.79
C GLY A 57 -3.48 3.51 0.00
N THR A 58 -3.93 2.32 0.38
CA THR A 58 -3.74 1.11 -0.45
C THR A 58 -4.47 1.27 -1.78
N TYR A 59 -3.85 0.85 -2.88
CA TYR A 59 -4.34 1.10 -4.25
C TYR A 59 -5.84 0.83 -4.46
N CYS A 60 -6.36 -0.30 -3.97
CA CYS A 60 -7.77 -0.66 -4.14
C CYS A 60 -8.77 0.22 -3.37
N LYS A 61 -8.31 1.06 -2.45
CA LYS A 61 -9.12 2.06 -1.72
C LYS A 61 -9.03 3.46 -2.34
N LEU A 62 -8.17 3.65 -3.35
CA LEU A 62 -8.10 4.92 -4.07
C LEU A 62 -9.24 4.95 -5.10
N ASP A 63 -9.93 6.08 -5.18
CA ASP A 63 -10.94 6.33 -6.20
C ASP A 63 -10.54 7.51 -7.09
N ASP A 64 -11.21 7.62 -8.23
CA ASP A 64 -10.95 8.67 -9.23
C ASP A 64 -11.26 10.09 -8.72
N LYS A 65 -11.86 10.20 -7.53
CA LYS A 65 -12.25 11.45 -6.88
C LYS A 65 -11.18 11.97 -5.91
N GLY A 66 -10.04 11.29 -5.82
CA GLY A 66 -8.94 11.71 -4.94
C GLY A 66 -9.12 11.28 -3.49
N ALA A 67 -9.81 10.15 -3.24
CA ALA A 67 -9.90 9.61 -1.90
C ALA A 67 -8.51 9.35 -1.31
N THR A 68 -8.32 9.75 -0.05
CA THR A 68 -7.08 9.52 0.72
C THR A 68 -6.80 8.03 0.99
N GLY A 69 -7.62 7.12 0.47
CA GLY A 69 -7.62 5.69 0.77
C GLY A 69 -7.95 5.35 2.22
N ARG A 70 -8.72 6.22 2.89
CA ARG A 70 -9.31 5.97 4.23
C ARG A 70 -10.65 5.26 4.18
N ASP A 71 -11.36 5.34 3.06
CA ASP A 71 -12.60 4.59 2.90
C ASP A 71 -12.30 3.08 2.82
N THR A 72 -12.91 2.33 3.71
CA THR A 72 -12.77 0.88 3.84
C THR A 72 -13.98 0.11 3.33
N SER A 73 -15.00 0.79 2.79
CA SER A 73 -16.22 0.18 2.24
C SER A 73 -15.91 -0.92 1.21
N ILE A 74 -14.90 -0.72 0.35
CA ILE A 74 -14.45 -1.73 -0.62
C ILE A 74 -13.96 -3.03 0.05
N CYS A 75 -13.46 -2.94 1.29
CA CYS A 75 -12.96 -4.10 2.03
C CYS A 75 -14.10 -5.03 2.49
N GLU A 76 -15.33 -4.54 2.66
CA GLU A 76 -16.51 -5.35 3.01
C GLU A 76 -16.81 -6.42 1.95
N THR A 77 -16.47 -6.15 0.70
CA THR A 77 -16.65 -7.10 -0.41
C THR A 77 -15.36 -7.80 -0.84
N CYS A 78 -14.20 -7.33 -0.36
CA CYS A 78 -12.88 -7.84 -0.70
C CYS A 78 -12.67 -9.30 -0.26
N GLN A 79 -12.27 -10.16 -1.20
CA GLN A 79 -12.00 -11.58 -0.93
C GLN A 79 -10.89 -11.80 0.09
N VAL A 80 -9.90 -10.90 0.16
CA VAL A 80 -8.77 -11.02 1.07
C VAL A 80 -9.21 -10.74 2.51
N TYR A 81 -9.99 -9.68 2.71
CA TYR A 81 -10.55 -9.36 4.03
C TYR A 81 -11.58 -10.41 4.48
N LYS A 82 -12.46 -10.87 3.58
CA LYS A 82 -13.38 -11.98 3.89
C LYS A 82 -12.65 -13.26 4.33
N LYS A 83 -11.45 -13.50 3.82
CA LYS A 83 -10.65 -14.69 4.17
C LYS A 83 -9.87 -14.53 5.46
N TYR A 84 -9.34 -13.34 5.76
CA TYR A 84 -8.34 -13.15 6.83
C TYR A 84 -8.72 -12.10 7.88
N GLY A 85 -9.78 -11.34 7.68
CA GLY A 85 -10.20 -10.23 8.54
C GLY A 85 -11.17 -10.63 9.65
N ASN A 86 -11.59 -11.89 9.72
CA ASN A 86 -12.44 -12.45 10.79
C ASN A 86 -13.77 -11.71 11.07
N GLY A 87 -14.23 -10.85 10.14
CA GLY A 87 -15.41 -10.01 10.36
C GLY A 87 -15.21 -8.88 11.38
N GLU A 88 -13.97 -8.60 11.78
CA GLU A 88 -13.67 -7.56 12.77
C GLU A 88 -13.80 -6.16 12.16
N PRO A 89 -14.40 -5.18 12.85
CA PRO A 89 -14.50 -3.82 12.35
C PRO A 89 -13.15 -3.27 11.87
N ILE A 90 -13.10 -2.79 10.63
CA ILE A 90 -11.86 -2.32 10.00
C ILE A 90 -11.44 -1.00 10.63
N LYS A 91 -10.20 -0.94 11.11
CA LYS A 91 -9.58 0.28 11.67
C LYS A 91 -8.25 0.55 10.98
N ILE A 92 -8.09 1.74 10.43
CA ILE A 92 -6.78 2.17 9.89
C ILE A 92 -5.82 2.39 11.06
N LYS A 93 -4.64 1.78 10.97
CA LYS A 93 -3.55 1.85 11.96
C LYS A 93 -2.31 2.54 11.42
N LEU A 94 -2.12 2.57 10.09
CA LEU A 94 -1.00 3.24 9.45
C LEU A 94 -1.51 4.37 8.56
N PHE A 95 -1.07 5.60 8.88
CA PHE A 95 -1.47 6.84 8.20
C PHE A 95 -0.27 7.55 7.58
N GLY A 96 -0.49 8.40 6.57
CA GLY A 96 0.55 9.23 5.94
C GLY A 96 1.53 8.48 5.04
N HIS A 97 1.30 7.18 4.82
CA HIS A 97 2.11 6.31 3.98
C HIS A 97 1.35 5.83 2.73
N GLY A 98 0.24 6.49 2.38
CA GLY A 98 -0.51 6.21 1.17
C GLY A 98 0.29 6.43 -0.10
N ILE A 99 -0.20 5.93 -1.24
CA ILE A 99 0.36 6.30 -2.54
C ILE A 99 0.27 7.83 -2.68
N ASP A 100 1.37 8.47 -3.04
CA ASP A 100 1.43 9.92 -3.25
C ASP A 100 0.56 10.31 -4.45
N THR A 101 -0.64 10.83 -4.19
CA THR A 101 -1.55 11.34 -5.23
C THR A 101 -1.22 12.77 -5.65
N THR A 102 -0.26 13.45 -5.00
CA THR A 102 0.08 14.85 -5.32
C THR A 102 0.71 15.01 -6.70
N LEU A 103 1.31 13.94 -7.27
CA LEU A 103 1.72 13.92 -8.68
C LEU A 103 0.51 14.12 -9.63
N ASN A 104 -0.65 13.55 -9.29
CA ASN A 104 -1.88 13.70 -10.07
C ASN A 104 -2.51 15.09 -9.89
N GLU A 105 -2.32 15.74 -8.74
CA GLU A 105 -2.79 17.10 -8.49
C GLU A 105 -1.91 18.15 -9.17
N LEU A 106 -0.58 18.01 -9.13
CA LEU A 106 0.35 18.88 -9.86
C LEU A 106 0.11 18.85 -11.38
N GLN A 107 -0.24 17.68 -11.92
CA GLN A 107 -0.54 17.54 -13.35
C GLN A 107 -1.85 18.23 -13.76
N LYS A 108 -2.84 18.32 -12.86
CA LYS A 108 -4.11 19.04 -13.08
C LYS A 108 -3.97 20.55 -12.95
N VAL A 109 -3.01 21.04 -12.15
CA VAL A 109 -2.72 22.48 -12.00
C VAL A 109 -1.80 23.01 -13.11
N ALA A 110 -1.03 22.12 -13.75
CA ALA A 110 -0.16 22.43 -14.87
C ALA A 110 -0.84 22.29 -16.26
N SER A 111 -2.15 22.05 -16.31
CA SER A 111 -2.95 21.92 -17.54
C SER A 111 -3.81 23.16 -17.80
#